data_AF-A0A1A8LVM5-F1
#
_entry.id   AF-A0A1A8LVM5-F1
#
_cell.length_a   1.000
_cell.length_b   1.000
_cell.length_c   1.000
_cell.angle_alpha   90.00
_cell.angle_beta   90.00
_cell.angle_gamma   90.00
#
_symmetry.space_group_name_H-M   'P 1'
#
loop_
_entity.id
_entity.type
_entity.pdbx_description
1 polymer ?
#
loop_
_entity_poly.entity_id
_entity_poly.type
_entity_poly.pdbx_seq_one_letter_code
_entity_poly.pdbx_strand_id
1 'polypeptide(L)' 'MRSAVLAPLLSLLLTAGGHVTGEEVDKKPNFVLMMVDDLGIGDIGCYGNDTIRSPNIDRLASEGVKLTQHIAA' A
#
# COMPACT_ATOMS: atom_id res chain seq x y z
N MET A 1 -29.28 -49.92 -1.54
CA MET A 1 -27.80 -49.93 -1.50
C MET A 1 -27.17 -48.91 -2.48
N ARG A 2 -27.82 -47.78 -2.80
CA ARG A 2 -27.30 -46.76 -3.76
C ARG A 2 -26.98 -45.40 -3.13
N SER A 3 -27.38 -45.15 -1.87
CA SER A 3 -27.19 -43.87 -1.18
C SER A 3 -25.89 -43.76 -0.36
N ALA A 4 -25.20 -44.88 -0.09
CA ALA A 4 -24.05 -44.92 0.81
C ALA A 4 -22.73 -44.39 0.18
N VAL A 5 -22.68 -44.23 -1.14
CA VAL A 5 -21.48 -43.78 -1.87
C VAL A 5 -21.49 -42.27 -2.15
N LEU A 6 -22.65 -41.60 -2.03
CA LEU A 6 -22.76 -40.15 -2.27
C LEU A 6 -22.15 -39.32 -1.13
N ALA A 7 -22.27 -39.78 0.12
CA ALA A 7 -21.75 -39.08 1.29
C ALA A 7 -20.21 -38.92 1.30
N PRO A 8 -19.38 -39.96 1.00
CA PRO A 8 -17.93 -39.79 0.95
C PRO A 8 -17.47 -38.96 -0.26
N LEU A 9 -18.20 -39.00 -1.38
CA LEU A 9 -17.91 -38.18 -2.57
C LEU A 9 -18.16 -36.69 -2.32
N LEU A 10 -19.22 -36.35 -1.59
CA LEU A 10 -19.51 -34.97 -1.20
C LEU A 10 -18.50 -34.43 -0.17
N SER A 11 -18.02 -35.30 0.73
CA SER A 11 -16.95 -34.97 1.69
C SER A 11 -15.61 -34.72 0.97
N LEU A 12 -15.28 -35.51 -0.06
CA LEU A 12 -14.07 -35.36 -0.86
C LEU A 12 -14.08 -34.10 -1.74
N LEU A 13 -15.25 -33.67 -2.24
CA LEU A 13 -15.39 -32.42 -2.97
C LEU A 13 -15.23 -31.18 -2.07
N LEU A 14 -15.56 -31.28 -0.77
CA LEU A 14 -15.48 -30.15 0.16
C LEU A 14 -14.04 -29.88 0.64
N THR A 15 -13.18 -30.90 0.68
CA THR A 15 -11.76 -30.77 1.06
C THR A 15 -10.83 -30.49 -0.12
N ALA A 16 -11.30 -30.66 -1.36
CA ALA A 16 -10.57 -30.30 -2.57
C ALA A 16 -10.65 -28.81 -2.93
N GLY A 17 -11.37 -28.00 -2.14
CA GLY A 17 -11.26 -26.55 -2.17
C GLY A 17 -9.83 -26.17 -1.78
N GLY A 18 -9.00 -25.88 -2.78
CA GLY A 18 -7.58 -25.58 -2.61
C GLY A 18 -7.36 -24.62 -1.44
N HIS A 19 -6.41 -24.95 -0.58
CA HIS A 19 -5.87 -23.96 0.36
C HIS A 19 -5.35 -22.80 -0.47
N VAL A 20 -6.11 -21.70 -0.48
CA VAL A 20 -5.61 -20.39 -0.85
C VAL A 20 -4.68 -20.01 0.29
N THR A 21 -3.42 -20.43 0.19
CA THR A 21 -2.35 -19.90 1.03
C THR A 21 -2.15 -18.47 0.60
N GLY A 22 -2.88 -17.53 1.22
CA GLY A 22 -2.50 -16.13 1.16
C GLY A 22 -1.06 -16.05 1.66
N GLU A 23 -0.16 -15.46 0.87
CA GLU A 23 1.17 -15.14 1.36
C GLU A 23 1.02 -14.39 2.69
N GLU A 24 1.74 -14.83 3.73
CA GLU A 24 1.86 -14.01 4.93
C GLU A 24 2.46 -12.68 4.49
N VAL A 25 1.65 -11.62 4.56
CA VAL A 25 2.11 -10.26 4.33
C VAL A 25 3.23 -10.03 5.33
N ASP A 26 4.45 -9.82 4.84
CA ASP A 26 5.59 -9.48 5.68
C ASP A 26 5.18 -8.27 6.53
N LYS A 27 5.13 -8.49 7.85
CA LYS A 27 4.65 -7.50 8.81
C LYS A 27 5.62 -6.33 8.97
N LYS A 28 6.84 -6.46 8.43
CA LYS A 28 7.82 -5.39 8.44
C LYS A 28 7.47 -4.34 7.36
N PRO A 29 7.36 -3.06 7.71
CA PRO A 29 7.14 -2.03 6.71
C PRO A 29 8.35 -1.90 5.78
N ASN A 30 8.07 -1.59 4.52
CA ASN A 30 9.08 -1.17 3.56
C ASN A 30 9.37 0.33 3.74
N PHE A 31 10.63 0.72 3.61
CA PHE A 31 11.06 2.12 3.68
C PHE A 31 11.58 2.58 2.32
N VAL A 32 11.02 3.67 1.81
CA VAL A 32 11.49 4.33 0.58
C VAL A 32 11.88 5.76 0.95
N LEU A 33 13.16 6.09 0.80
CA LEU A 33 13.68 7.44 1.01
C LEU A 33 13.86 8.12 -0.34
N MET A 34 13.18 9.25 -0.54
CA MET A 34 13.33 10.12 -1.70
C MET A 34 14.00 11.41 -1.24
N MET A 35 15.14 11.75 -1.86
CA MET A 35 15.88 12.99 -1.63
C MET A 35 15.95 13.74 -2.97
N VAL A 36 15.73 15.05 -2.94
CA VAL A 36 15.81 15.91 -4.12
C VAL A 36 16.84 16.99 -3.84
N ASP A 37 17.72 17.20 -4.81
CA ASP A 37 18.75 18.24 -4.76
C ASP A 37 18.14 19.62 -5.00
N ASP A 38 18.62 20.63 -4.26
CA ASP A 38 18.24 22.05 -4.39
C ASP A 38 16.72 22.35 -4.44
N LEU A 39 15.91 21.56 -3.73
CA LEU A 39 14.46 21.77 -3.66
C LEU A 39 14.10 22.76 -2.54
N GLY A 40 13.59 23.94 -2.92
CA GLY A 40 13.14 24.97 -2.00
C GLY A 40 11.72 24.76 -1.48
N ILE A 41 11.42 25.34 -0.31
CA ILE A 41 10.08 25.37 0.30
C ILE A 41 9.02 25.94 -0.68
N GLY A 42 9.41 26.92 -1.49
CA GLY A 42 8.54 27.61 -2.43
C GLY A 42 8.26 26.83 -3.71
N ASP A 43 8.87 25.66 -3.94
CA ASP A 43 8.77 24.96 -5.23
C ASP A 43 7.60 23.96 -5.30
N ILE A 44 7.00 23.61 -4.16
CA ILE A 44 5.99 22.54 -4.08
C ILE A 44 4.63 23.10 -3.67
N GLY A 45 3.58 22.59 -4.32
CA GLY A 45 2.20 23.01 -4.13
C GLY A 45 1.69 22.85 -2.71
N CYS A 46 2.05 21.76 -2.02
CA CYS A 46 1.65 21.55 -0.62
C CYS A 46 2.23 22.60 0.37
N TYR A 47 3.20 23.41 -0.05
CA TYR A 47 3.71 24.56 0.70
C TYR A 47 3.22 25.92 0.17
N GLY A 48 2.33 25.93 -0.84
CA GLY A 48 1.66 27.13 -1.33
C GLY A 48 2.06 27.57 -2.74
N ASN A 49 2.86 26.79 -3.47
CA ASN A 49 3.15 27.11 -4.88
C ASN A 49 1.94 26.80 -5.77
N ASP A 50 1.39 27.82 -6.42
CA ASP A 50 0.25 27.72 -7.33
C ASP A 50 0.65 27.70 -8.82
N THR A 51 1.94 27.89 -9.12
CA THR A 51 2.50 27.98 -10.47
C THR A 51 3.10 26.63 -10.91
N ILE A 52 3.90 25.99 -10.06
CA ILE A 52 4.51 24.67 -10.29
C ILE A 52 3.58 23.60 -9.74
N ARG A 53 3.16 22.67 -10.60
CA ARG A 53 2.23 21.60 -10.23
C ARG A 53 2.98 20.37 -9.72
N SER A 54 2.73 19.98 -8.47
CA SER A 54 3.33 18.81 -7.81
C SER A 54 2.31 17.79 -7.29
N PRO A 55 1.32 17.35 -8.11
CA PRO A 55 0.14 16.65 -7.61
C PRO A 55 0.44 15.33 -6.87
N ASN A 56 1.50 14.62 -7.23
CA ASN A 56 1.91 13.40 -6.53
C ASN A 56 2.47 13.69 -5.13
N ILE A 57 3.26 14.76 -4.99
CA ILE A 57 3.80 15.19 -3.69
C ILE A 57 2.69 15.79 -2.83
N ASP A 58 1.79 16.54 -3.44
CA ASP A 58 0.62 17.12 -2.75
C ASP A 58 -0.27 16.00 -2.17
N ARG A 59 -0.49 14.94 -2.95
CA ARG A 59 -1.23 13.75 -2.49
C ARG A 59 -0.51 13.06 -1.33
N LEU A 60 0.80 12.82 -1.44
CA LEU A 60 1.61 12.25 -0.34
C LEU A 60 1.53 13.09 0.93
N ALA A 61 1.56 14.42 0.82
CA ALA A 61 1.42 15.33 1.96
C ALA A 61 0.01 15.30 2.57
N SER A 62 -1.03 15.07 1.76
CA SER A 62 -2.43 14.96 2.22
C SER A 62 -2.77 13.62 2.88
N GLU A 63 -2.14 12.54 2.43
CA GLU A 63 -2.34 11.18 2.96
C GLU A 63 -1.37 10.86 4.11
N GLY A 64 -0.36 11.71 4.33
CA GLY A 64 0.71 11.50 5.30
C GLY A 64 0.89 12.68 6.25
N VAL A 65 2.15 12.92 6.62
CA VAL A 65 2.55 14.01 7.53
C VAL A 65 3.45 14.99 6.79
N LYS A 66 3.09 16.28 6.87
CA LYS A 66 3.87 17.39 6.30
C LYS A 66 4.60 18.15 7.42
N LEU A 67 5.90 18.35 7.27
CA LEU A 67 6.72 19.13 8.20
C LEU A 67 6.81 20.59 7.75
N THR A 68 6.39 21.54 8.57
CA THR A 68 6.37 22.97 8.19
C THR A 68 7.58 23.76 8.67
N GLN A 69 8.46 23.15 9.46
CA GLN A 69 9.70 23.74 9.97
C GLN A 69 10.84 22.77 9.69
N HIS A 70 11.34 22.78 8.45
CA HIS A 70 12.43 21.93 7.99
C HIS A 70 13.57 22.82 7.48
N ILE A 71 14.74 22.65 8.08
CA ILE A 71 15.95 23.42 7.79
C ILE A 71 17.04 22.39 7.50
N ALA A 72 17.76 22.58 6.40
CA ALA A 72 19.00 21.86 6.12
C ALA A 72 20.17 22.67 6.68
N ALA A 73 21.18 21.98 7.23
CA ALA A 73 22.39 22.59 7.76
C ALA A 73 23.40 22.92 6.67
#